data_AF-A0A524HWY3-F1
#
_entry.id   AF-A0A524HWY3-F1
#
_cell.length_a   1.000
_cell.length_b   1.000
_cell.length_c   1.000
_cell.angle_alpha   90.00
_cell.angle_beta   90.00
_cell.angle_gamma   90.00
#
_symmetry.space_group_name_H-M   'P 1'
#
loop_
_entity.id
_entity.type
_entity.pdbx_description
1 polymer ?
#
loop_
_entity_poly.entity_id
_entity_poly.type
_entity_poly.pdbx_seq_one_letter_code
_entity_poly.pdbx_strand_id
1 'polypeptide(L)'
;MAKDTIVSEELAKKFTTEKDADTPYRRWIAREGLEVISALHVPDLRTVDVKPWPRRGGKGVYINHDASRTSNDCYVCEIAPGKKLEPQRQLFEEMILVLSGRGSTSVWNDAGKRITFEWKQGAMFAIPLNAWHQHFNGSGQDAVRFVAVTNGPSVMNLYDDPSFVFNTQYDFPNRFAGEPDYFSPKTEPEGFLLPT
;
A
#
# COMPACT_ATOMS: atom_id res chain seq x y z
N MET A 1 -24.61 -20.20 -37.15
CA MET A 1 -23.97 -19.55 -35.99
C MET A 1 -22.67 -18.94 -36.48
N ALA A 2 -22.57 -17.61 -36.55
CA ALA A 2 -21.37 -16.95 -37.06
C ALA A 2 -20.21 -17.21 -36.07
N LYS A 3 -19.13 -17.80 -36.58
CA LYS A 3 -17.99 -18.28 -35.76
C LYS A 3 -16.99 -17.18 -35.41
N ASP A 4 -17.05 -16.03 -36.09
CA ASP A 4 -16.10 -14.94 -35.90
C ASP A 4 -16.86 -13.60 -35.88
N THR A 5 -17.11 -13.08 -34.68
CA THR A 5 -17.57 -11.70 -34.53
C THR A 5 -16.38 -10.78 -34.79
N ILE A 6 -16.34 -10.15 -35.97
CA ILE A 6 -15.31 -9.19 -36.33
C ILE A 6 -15.57 -7.90 -35.55
N VAL A 7 -14.80 -7.70 -34.48
CA VAL A 7 -14.79 -6.46 -33.70
C VAL A 7 -14.13 -5.37 -34.57
N SER A 8 -14.71 -4.17 -34.65
CA SER A 8 -14.10 -3.08 -35.43
C SER A 8 -12.73 -2.70 -34.85
N GLU A 9 -11.80 -2.26 -35.69
CA GLU A 9 -10.49 -1.77 -35.20
C GLU A 9 -10.64 -0.65 -34.17
N GLU A 10 -11.66 0.20 -34.30
CA GLU A 10 -11.96 1.24 -33.33
C GLU A 10 -12.35 0.64 -31.96
N LEU A 11 -13.19 -0.38 -31.95
CA LEU A 11 -13.62 -1.06 -30.73
C LEU A 11 -12.46 -1.88 -30.13
N ALA A 12 -11.65 -2.54 -30.95
CA ALA A 12 -10.42 -3.21 -30.51
C ALA A 12 -9.40 -2.23 -29.91
N LYS A 13 -9.23 -1.03 -30.50
CA LYS A 13 -8.39 0.05 -29.95
C LYS A 13 -8.94 0.58 -28.62
N LYS A 14 -10.27 0.69 -28.46
CA LYS A 14 -10.92 1.03 -27.17
C LYS A 14 -10.65 -0.01 -26.07
N PHE A 15 -10.59 -1.30 -26.40
CA PHE A 15 -10.18 -2.33 -25.44
C PHE A 15 -8.67 -2.33 -25.18
N THR A 16 -7.85 -1.83 -26.11
CA THR A 16 -6.42 -1.63 -25.88
C THR A 16 -6.21 -0.50 -24.86
N THR A 17 -7.07 0.53 -24.86
CA THR A 17 -7.07 1.62 -23.87
C THR A 17 -7.62 1.24 -22.49
N GLU A 18 -8.23 0.07 -22.29
CA GLU A 18 -8.57 -0.39 -20.93
C GLU A 18 -7.30 -0.64 -20.09
N LYS A 19 -6.20 -1.03 -20.76
CA LYS A 19 -4.88 -1.23 -20.14
C LYS A 19 -4.26 0.09 -19.64
N ASP A 20 -4.64 1.20 -20.26
CA ASP A 20 -4.22 2.57 -19.95
C ASP A 20 -5.40 3.43 -19.45
N ALA A 21 -6.45 2.81 -18.92
CA ALA A 21 -7.68 3.52 -18.57
C ALA A 21 -7.36 4.67 -17.60
N ASP A 22 -7.79 5.87 -17.96
CA ASP A 22 -7.78 7.06 -17.10
C ASP A 22 -8.75 6.85 -15.93
N THR A 23 -8.35 6.00 -14.98
CA THR A 23 -9.13 5.71 -13.79
C THR A 23 -8.83 6.72 -12.68
N PRO A 24 -9.78 6.98 -11.77
CA PRO A 24 -9.52 7.77 -10.56
C PRO A 24 -8.23 7.39 -9.83
N TYR A 25 -7.99 6.09 -9.67
CA TYR A 25 -6.77 5.56 -9.06
C TYR A 25 -5.50 5.96 -9.83
N ARG A 26 -5.47 5.81 -11.16
CA ARG A 26 -4.30 6.18 -11.98
C ARG A 26 -4.06 7.69 -11.95
N ARG A 27 -5.12 8.50 -12.03
CA ARG A 27 -5.03 9.97 -11.88
C ARG A 27 -4.47 10.37 -10.53
N TRP A 28 -4.91 9.70 -9.46
CA TRP A 28 -4.41 9.97 -8.12
C TRP A 28 -2.91 9.68 -8.01
N ILE A 29 -2.43 8.52 -8.47
CA ILE A 29 -1.00 8.20 -8.45
C ILE A 29 -0.18 9.22 -9.25
N ALA A 30 -0.67 9.63 -10.43
CA ALA A 30 -0.01 10.65 -11.22
C ALA A 30 0.07 11.99 -10.48
N ARG A 31 -0.98 12.40 -9.74
CA ARG A 31 -0.97 13.60 -8.89
C ARG A 31 -0.02 13.51 -7.71
N GLU A 32 0.25 12.30 -7.20
CA GLU A 32 1.28 12.05 -6.19
C GLU A 32 2.71 12.17 -6.76
N GLY A 33 2.86 12.35 -8.08
CA GLY A 33 4.15 12.43 -8.77
C GLY A 33 4.80 11.07 -9.00
N LEU A 34 4.01 9.99 -8.93
CA LEU A 34 4.48 8.62 -9.02
C LEU A 34 4.06 7.96 -10.33
N GLU A 35 4.69 6.83 -10.60
CA GLU A 35 4.37 5.96 -11.72
C GLU A 35 3.86 4.61 -11.23
N VAL A 36 3.11 3.93 -12.09
CA VAL A 36 2.72 2.54 -11.91
C VAL A 36 3.52 1.67 -12.85
N ILE A 37 4.31 0.76 -12.30
CA ILE A 37 4.92 -0.32 -13.05
C ILE A 37 3.82 -1.34 -13.39
N SER A 38 3.43 -1.36 -14.66
CA SER A 38 2.57 -2.42 -15.23
C SER A 38 3.46 -3.62 -15.55
N ALA A 39 3.58 -4.57 -14.63
CA ALA A 39 4.43 -5.73 -14.82
C ALA A 39 3.71 -7.02 -14.44
N LEU A 40 4.01 -8.12 -15.12
CA LEU A 40 3.68 -9.46 -14.63
C LEU A 40 4.68 -9.92 -13.54
N HIS A 41 5.89 -9.32 -13.53
CA HIS A 41 6.99 -9.68 -12.66
C HIS A 41 7.94 -8.48 -12.50
N VAL A 42 8.28 -8.14 -11.26
CA VAL A 42 9.42 -7.27 -10.91
C VAL A 42 10.53 -8.12 -10.27
N PRO A 43 11.74 -8.23 -10.88
CA PRO A 43 12.78 -9.18 -10.45
C PRO A 43 13.22 -9.07 -8.99
N ASP A 44 13.39 -7.85 -8.49
CA ASP A 44 13.74 -7.61 -7.09
C ASP A 44 13.20 -6.26 -6.60
N LEU A 45 12.29 -6.33 -5.63
CA LEU A 45 11.69 -5.15 -4.99
C LEU A 45 12.70 -4.38 -4.12
N ARG A 46 13.82 -4.99 -3.74
CA ARG A 46 14.89 -4.31 -2.97
C ARG A 46 15.71 -3.35 -3.81
N THR A 47 15.68 -3.51 -5.14
CA THR A 47 16.49 -2.72 -6.07
C THR A 47 15.66 -1.96 -7.09
N VAL A 48 14.33 -2.17 -7.14
CA VAL A 48 13.44 -1.38 -8.01
C VAL A 48 13.60 0.12 -7.75
N ASP A 49 13.58 0.90 -8.83
CA ASP A 49 13.68 2.35 -8.77
C ASP A 49 12.47 2.95 -8.06
N VAL A 50 12.73 3.89 -7.15
CA VAL A 50 11.72 4.61 -6.37
C VAL A 50 11.85 6.11 -6.63
N LYS A 51 10.71 6.80 -6.75
CA LYS A 51 10.66 8.25 -6.98
C LYS A 51 10.32 9.00 -5.69
N PRO A 52 10.72 10.28 -5.56
CA PRO A 52 10.28 11.12 -4.45
C PRO A 52 8.76 11.05 -4.30
N TRP A 53 8.27 10.86 -3.07
CA TRP A 53 6.86 10.82 -2.74
C TRP A 53 6.54 11.94 -1.73
N PRO A 54 6.25 13.16 -2.21
CA PRO A 54 6.17 14.35 -1.36
C PRO A 54 5.17 14.22 -0.22
N ARG A 55 3.95 13.73 -0.49
CA ARG A 55 2.90 13.57 0.53
C ARG A 55 3.32 12.63 1.66
N ARG A 56 4.13 11.62 1.36
CA ARG A 56 4.60 10.64 2.34
C ARG A 56 5.93 11.02 2.98
N GLY A 57 6.66 12.02 2.47
CA GLY A 57 7.98 12.40 2.99
C GLY A 57 9.08 11.35 2.72
N GLY A 58 8.83 10.40 1.82
CA GLY A 58 9.74 9.30 1.47
C GLY A 58 9.92 9.17 -0.03
N LYS A 59 10.22 7.95 -0.47
CA LYS A 59 10.21 7.58 -1.89
C LYS A 59 9.35 6.36 -2.11
N GLY A 60 8.77 6.20 -3.29
CA GLY A 60 8.06 4.98 -3.63
C GLY A 60 7.82 4.79 -5.12
N VAL A 61 7.21 3.64 -5.43
CA VAL A 61 6.72 3.29 -6.76
C VAL A 61 5.55 2.32 -6.60
N TYR A 62 4.50 2.51 -7.40
CA TYR A 62 3.38 1.60 -7.44
C TYR A 62 3.62 0.49 -8.46
N ILE A 63 3.10 -0.69 -8.17
CA ILE A 63 3.12 -1.87 -9.02
C ILE A 63 1.67 -2.35 -9.11
N ASN A 64 1.16 -2.47 -10.33
CA ASN A 64 -0.16 -3.03 -10.56
C ASN A 64 -0.04 -4.08 -11.65
N HIS A 65 -0.29 -5.34 -11.30
CA HIS A 65 -0.14 -6.44 -12.24
C HIS A 65 -1.26 -6.40 -13.28
N ASP A 66 -0.92 -6.48 -14.58
CA ASP A 66 -1.89 -6.44 -15.68
C ASP A 66 -3.07 -7.42 -15.49
N ALA A 67 -2.82 -8.58 -14.88
CA ALA A 67 -3.83 -9.60 -14.60
C ALA A 67 -4.73 -9.29 -13.39
N SER A 68 -4.31 -8.44 -12.45
CA SER A 68 -5.12 -8.12 -11.25
C SER A 68 -6.29 -7.21 -11.56
N ARG A 69 -6.30 -6.55 -12.73
CA ARG A 69 -7.35 -5.60 -13.17
C ARG A 69 -7.74 -4.61 -12.07
N THR A 70 -6.77 -4.08 -11.31
CA THR A 70 -7.00 -3.13 -10.21
C THR A 70 -7.88 -3.66 -9.05
N SER A 71 -7.99 -4.98 -8.88
CA SER A 71 -8.58 -5.56 -7.66
C SER A 71 -7.72 -5.28 -6.40
N ASN A 72 -6.40 -5.24 -6.59
CA ASN A 72 -5.40 -4.82 -5.62
C ASN A 72 -4.20 -4.16 -6.31
N ASP A 73 -3.31 -3.58 -5.53
CA ASP A 73 -1.98 -3.12 -5.96
C ASP A 73 -0.90 -3.53 -4.95
N CYS A 74 0.34 -3.24 -5.33
CA CYS A 74 1.46 -3.17 -4.41
C CYS A 74 2.16 -1.83 -4.57
N TYR A 75 2.84 -1.36 -3.54
CA TYR A 75 3.83 -0.30 -3.69
C TYR A 75 5.09 -0.61 -2.89
N VAL A 76 6.24 -0.25 -3.43
CA VAL A 76 7.51 -0.25 -2.68
C VAL A 76 7.71 1.16 -2.14
N CYS A 77 8.09 1.24 -0.87
CA CYS A 77 8.40 2.51 -0.23
C CYS A 77 9.74 2.44 0.50
N GLU A 78 10.47 3.55 0.42
CA GLU A 78 11.77 3.73 1.04
C GLU A 78 11.76 4.93 1.98
N ILE A 79 12.32 4.73 3.17
CA ILE A 79 12.52 5.76 4.18
C ILE A 79 14.02 5.99 4.33
N ALA A 80 14.46 7.21 4.07
CA ALA A 80 15.87 7.58 4.18
C ALA A 80 16.39 7.43 5.63
N PRO A 81 17.73 7.35 5.84
CA PRO A 81 18.32 7.18 7.16
C PRO A 81 17.87 8.25 8.16
N GLY A 82 17.42 7.80 9.34
CA GLY A 82 16.94 8.65 10.44
C GLY A 82 15.68 9.46 10.13
N LYS A 83 14.99 9.15 9.01
CA LYS A 83 13.76 9.82 8.61
C LYS A 83 12.52 9.02 9.02
N LYS A 84 11.37 9.63 8.76
CA LYS A 84 10.03 9.09 9.00
C LYS A 84 9.16 9.45 7.81
N LEU A 85 8.11 8.66 7.59
CA LEU A 85 7.05 9.07 6.67
C LEU A 85 6.10 10.04 7.35
N GLU A 86 5.32 10.76 6.57
CA GLU A 86 4.23 11.59 7.09
C GLU A 86 3.07 10.72 7.60
N PRO A 87 2.39 11.14 8.69
CA PRO A 87 1.19 10.47 9.20
C PRO A 87 0.10 10.36 8.14
N GLN A 88 -0.57 9.22 8.06
CA GLN A 88 -1.79 9.07 7.26
C GLN A 88 -2.75 8.07 7.90
N ARG A 89 -3.98 8.05 7.40
CA ARG A 89 -4.95 6.96 7.54
C ARG A 89 -5.59 6.69 6.19
N GLN A 90 -6.25 5.55 6.02
CA GLN A 90 -6.94 5.26 4.76
C GLN A 90 -8.17 4.38 4.94
N LEU A 91 -9.16 4.57 4.06
CA LEU A 91 -10.32 3.69 3.89
C LEU A 91 -10.04 2.46 3.01
N PHE A 92 -8.81 1.96 3.00
CA PHE A 92 -8.43 0.72 2.34
C PHE A 92 -7.47 -0.09 3.22
N GLU A 93 -7.42 -1.40 2.99
CA GLU A 93 -6.56 -2.35 3.69
C GLU A 93 -5.11 -2.20 3.20
N GLU A 94 -4.16 -2.36 4.11
CA GLU A 94 -2.73 -2.26 3.82
C GLU A 94 -1.95 -3.30 4.63
N MET A 95 -1.33 -4.25 3.92
CA MET A 95 -0.45 -5.26 4.50
C MET A 95 0.99 -4.97 4.08
N ILE A 96 1.89 -4.88 5.05
CA ILE A 96 3.28 -4.48 4.85
C ILE A 96 4.22 -5.65 5.14
N LEU A 97 5.20 -5.85 4.26
CA LEU A 97 6.36 -6.71 4.45
C LEU A 97 7.64 -5.88 4.41
N VAL A 98 8.44 -5.93 5.48
CA VAL A 98 9.72 -5.21 5.55
C VAL A 98 10.78 -5.95 4.74
N LEU A 99 11.26 -5.34 3.66
CA LEU A 99 12.21 -5.93 2.73
C LEU A 99 13.66 -5.80 3.19
N SER A 100 13.99 -4.69 3.86
CA SER A 100 15.31 -4.40 4.42
C SER A 100 15.25 -3.36 5.55
N GLY A 101 16.23 -3.39 6.45
CA GLY A 101 16.39 -2.42 7.54
C GLY A 101 15.54 -2.73 8.78
N ARG A 102 15.40 -1.73 9.66
CA ARG A 102 14.63 -1.80 10.91
C ARG A 102 14.05 -0.45 11.29
N GLY A 103 12.99 -0.46 12.09
CA GLY A 103 12.30 0.75 12.48
C GLY A 103 11.11 0.47 13.38
N SER A 104 10.19 1.42 13.40
CA SER A 104 8.98 1.32 14.19
C SER A 104 7.78 1.92 13.48
N THR A 105 6.59 1.52 13.90
CA THR A 105 5.32 2.11 13.45
C THR A 105 4.52 2.54 14.67
N SER A 106 4.09 3.80 14.69
CA SER A 106 3.02 4.25 15.59
C SER A 106 1.67 4.06 14.90
N VAL A 107 0.66 3.58 15.61
CA VAL A 107 -0.74 3.50 15.16
C VAL A 107 -1.65 4.10 16.21
N TRP A 108 -2.62 4.92 15.82
CA TRP A 108 -3.58 5.55 16.72
C TRP A 108 -4.95 5.80 16.09
N ASN A 109 -5.94 6.05 16.94
CA ASN A 109 -7.32 6.36 16.55
C ASN A 109 -7.73 7.76 17.05
N ASP A 110 -8.90 8.24 16.62
CA ASP A 110 -9.39 9.57 16.99
C ASP A 110 -9.86 9.61 18.48
N ALA A 111 -10.08 8.45 19.10
CA ALA A 111 -10.28 8.30 20.55
C ALA A 111 -9.00 8.49 21.40
N GLY A 112 -7.84 8.76 20.77
CA GLY A 112 -6.58 9.07 21.44
C GLY A 112 -5.78 7.86 21.93
N LYS A 113 -6.19 6.64 21.56
CA LYS A 113 -5.40 5.44 21.84
C LYS A 113 -4.26 5.34 20.84
N ARG A 114 -3.04 5.11 21.34
CA ARG A 114 -1.83 5.02 20.52
C ARG A 114 -0.97 3.87 20.97
N ILE A 115 -0.50 3.08 20.02
CA ILE A 115 0.47 2.03 20.23
C ILE A 115 1.65 2.22 19.28
N THR A 116 2.81 1.70 19.66
CA THR A 116 4.01 1.70 18.82
C THR A 116 4.69 0.36 18.96
N PHE A 117 5.09 -0.20 17.83
CA PHE A 117 5.80 -1.48 17.77
C PHE A 117 7.02 -1.36 16.86
N GLU A 118 8.02 -2.16 17.15
CA GLU A 118 9.26 -2.22 16.40
C GLU A 118 9.22 -3.37 15.40
N TRP A 119 9.92 -3.21 14.29
CA TRP A 119 10.04 -4.21 13.26
C TRP A 119 11.44 -4.17 12.63
N LYS A 120 11.79 -5.28 11.99
CA LYS A 120 13.02 -5.44 11.20
C LYS A 120 12.70 -6.20 9.93
N GLN A 121 13.68 -6.31 9.03
CA GLN A 121 13.60 -7.12 7.83
C GLN A 121 12.93 -8.49 8.09
N GLY A 122 11.97 -8.84 7.23
CA GLY A 122 11.17 -10.06 7.33
C GLY A 122 9.90 -9.92 8.17
N ALA A 123 9.73 -8.83 8.93
CA ALA A 123 8.48 -8.57 9.65
C ALA A 123 7.34 -8.31 8.67
N MET A 124 6.15 -8.85 8.99
CA MET A 124 4.91 -8.63 8.26
C MET A 124 3.81 -8.18 9.23
N PHE A 125 3.07 -7.14 8.87
CA PHE A 125 1.98 -6.60 9.69
C PHE A 125 0.96 -5.88 8.81
N ALA A 126 -0.28 -5.74 9.30
CA ALA A 126 -1.33 -4.98 8.62
C ALA A 126 -1.64 -3.70 9.38
N ILE A 127 -1.90 -2.61 8.66
CA ILE A 127 -2.41 -1.38 9.26
C ILE A 127 -3.93 -1.51 9.42
N PRO A 128 -4.48 -1.29 10.62
CA PRO A 128 -5.92 -1.35 10.83
C PRO A 128 -6.65 -0.31 9.96
N LEU A 129 -7.80 -0.71 9.41
CA LEU A 129 -8.60 0.14 8.54
C LEU A 129 -8.90 1.50 9.19
N ASN A 130 -8.59 2.57 8.46
CA ASN A 130 -8.79 3.96 8.86
C ASN A 130 -8.11 4.43 10.15
N ALA A 131 -7.21 3.63 10.73
CA ALA A 131 -6.36 4.08 11.82
C ALA A 131 -5.24 4.98 11.29
N TRP A 132 -4.92 6.04 12.04
CA TRP A 132 -3.74 6.82 11.78
C TRP A 132 -2.49 6.00 12.04
N HIS A 133 -1.47 6.16 11.20
CA HIS A 133 -0.19 5.51 11.41
C HIS A 133 0.97 6.35 10.85
N GLN A 134 2.16 6.07 11.38
CA GLN A 134 3.41 6.68 10.94
C GLN A 134 4.56 5.68 11.06
N HIS A 135 5.38 5.60 10.02
CA HIS A 135 6.56 4.72 9.98
C HIS A 135 7.84 5.52 10.20
N PHE A 136 8.76 4.94 10.95
CA PHE A 136 10.05 5.54 11.31
C PHE A 136 11.20 4.62 10.94
N ASN A 137 12.25 5.17 10.33
CA ASN A 137 13.50 4.44 10.14
C ASN A 137 14.36 4.53 11.40
N GLY A 138 14.73 3.38 11.96
CA GLY A 138 15.54 3.27 13.17
C GLY A 138 17.06 3.29 12.92
N SER A 139 17.52 3.27 11.67
CA SER A 139 18.94 3.42 11.32
C SER A 139 19.23 4.86 10.90
N GLY A 140 20.28 5.45 11.46
CA GLY A 140 20.82 6.75 11.01
C GLY A 140 21.76 6.64 9.81
N GLN A 141 22.07 5.41 9.35
CA GLN A 141 23.03 5.17 8.27
C GLN A 141 22.37 4.51 7.05
N ASP A 142 21.42 3.60 7.28
CA ASP A 142 20.82 2.78 6.23
C ASP A 142 19.38 3.20 5.96
N ALA A 143 18.96 3.14 4.70
CA ALA A 143 17.55 3.26 4.35
C ALA A 143 16.77 2.00 4.77
N VAL A 144 15.49 2.17 5.07
CA VAL A 144 14.54 1.06 5.17
C VAL A 144 13.76 0.97 3.88
N ARG A 145 13.47 -0.25 3.45
CA ARG A 145 12.53 -0.51 2.37
C ARG A 145 11.47 -1.53 2.78
N PHE A 146 10.23 -1.28 2.39
CA PHE A 146 9.12 -2.21 2.55
C PHE A 146 8.28 -2.27 1.28
N VAL A 147 7.54 -3.37 1.12
CA VAL A 147 6.44 -3.48 0.16
C VAL A 147 5.14 -3.50 0.92
N ALA A 148 4.15 -2.77 0.42
CA ALA A 148 2.79 -2.81 0.89
C ALA A 148 1.89 -3.38 -0.21
N VAL A 149 0.91 -4.19 0.18
CA VAL A 149 -0.17 -4.69 -0.67
C VAL A 149 -1.47 -4.04 -0.20
N THR A 150 -2.23 -3.46 -1.12
CA THR A 150 -3.47 -2.75 -0.76
C THR A 150 -4.64 -3.12 -1.68
N ASN A 151 -5.87 -2.96 -1.20
CA ASN A 151 -7.07 -2.92 -2.05
C ASN A 151 -7.45 -1.48 -2.45
N GLY A 152 -6.51 -0.53 -2.31
CA GLY A 152 -6.67 0.88 -2.63
C GLY A 152 -7.22 1.18 -4.03
N PRO A 153 -6.85 0.47 -5.11
CA PRO A 153 -7.34 0.83 -6.44
C PRO A 153 -8.86 0.74 -6.56
N SER A 154 -9.48 -0.29 -5.96
CA SER A 154 -10.94 -0.43 -5.97
C SER A 154 -11.62 0.70 -5.20
N VAL A 155 -11.06 1.09 -4.05
CA VAL A 155 -11.58 2.18 -3.21
C VAL A 155 -11.44 3.54 -3.90
N MET A 156 -10.27 3.82 -4.49
CA MET A 156 -10.02 5.07 -5.21
C MET A 156 -10.90 5.17 -6.45
N ASN A 157 -11.10 4.07 -7.18
CA ASN A 157 -12.00 4.03 -8.34
C ASN A 157 -13.47 4.20 -7.96
N LEU A 158 -13.88 3.73 -6.77
CA LEU A 158 -15.24 3.86 -6.29
C LEU A 158 -15.58 5.30 -5.89
N TYR A 159 -14.71 5.93 -5.07
CA TYR A 159 -15.01 7.24 -4.49
C TYR A 159 -14.56 8.42 -5.35
N ASP A 160 -13.50 8.29 -6.16
CA ASP A 160 -12.82 9.39 -6.90
C ASP A 160 -12.59 10.66 -6.06
N ASP A 161 -12.39 10.47 -4.75
CA ASP A 161 -12.18 11.53 -3.77
C ASP A 161 -11.08 11.11 -2.78
N PRO A 162 -9.80 11.40 -3.08
CA PRO A 162 -8.70 11.15 -2.15
C PRO A 162 -8.91 11.85 -0.81
N SER A 163 -9.54 13.03 -0.78
CA SER A 163 -9.74 13.77 0.46
C SER A 163 -10.66 12.99 1.39
N PHE A 164 -11.76 12.43 0.87
CA PHE A 164 -12.62 11.51 1.60
C PHE A 164 -11.86 10.26 2.06
N VAL A 165 -11.13 9.60 1.15
CA VAL A 165 -10.42 8.33 1.45
C VAL A 165 -9.36 8.46 2.55
N PHE A 166 -8.63 9.57 2.60
CA PHE A 166 -7.55 9.79 3.57
C PHE A 166 -7.97 10.60 4.82
N ASN A 167 -9.12 11.31 4.79
CA ASN A 167 -9.52 12.20 5.88
C ASN A 167 -10.88 11.89 6.52
N THR A 168 -11.50 10.74 6.24
CA THR A 168 -12.75 10.33 6.91
C THR A 168 -12.56 10.15 8.42
N GLN A 169 -13.25 10.97 9.22
CA GLN A 169 -13.24 10.95 10.69
C GLN A 169 -14.19 9.89 11.25
N TYR A 170 -13.82 8.61 11.09
CA TYR A 170 -14.57 7.49 11.63
C TYR A 170 -13.64 6.38 12.09
N ASP A 171 -13.68 6.05 13.39
CA ASP A 171 -12.96 4.89 13.92
C ASP A 171 -13.76 3.61 13.69
N PHE A 172 -13.07 2.53 13.29
CA PHE A 172 -13.64 1.19 13.21
C PHE A 172 -13.24 0.38 14.47
N PRO A 173 -13.95 0.52 15.62
CA PRO A 173 -13.51 -0.07 16.89
C PRO A 173 -13.43 -1.60 16.88
N ASN A 174 -14.24 -2.27 16.03
CA ASN A 174 -14.16 -3.73 15.84
C ASN A 174 -12.88 -4.16 15.10
N ARG A 175 -12.15 -3.22 14.47
CA ARG A 175 -10.90 -3.46 13.75
C ARG A 175 -9.70 -3.02 14.58
N PHE A 176 -9.84 -1.92 15.32
CA PHE A 176 -8.82 -1.38 16.22
C PHE A 176 -9.46 -0.48 17.27
N ALA A 177 -9.41 -0.90 18.54
CA ALA A 177 -9.85 -0.09 19.68
C ALA A 177 -8.67 0.46 20.50
N GLY A 178 -7.42 0.20 20.05
CA GLY A 178 -6.22 0.65 20.76
C GLY A 178 -5.73 -0.34 21.80
N GLU A 179 -5.94 -1.62 21.55
CA GLU A 179 -5.51 -2.74 22.38
C GLU A 179 -3.96 -2.74 22.49
N PRO A 180 -3.39 -2.76 23.72
CA PRO A 180 -1.93 -2.69 23.89
C PRO A 180 -1.15 -3.83 23.22
N ASP A 181 -1.77 -4.99 23.08
CA ASP A 181 -1.22 -6.22 22.52
C ASP A 181 -1.64 -6.46 21.06
N TYR A 182 -2.24 -5.47 20.39
CA TYR A 182 -2.77 -5.62 19.03
C TYR A 182 -1.74 -6.19 18.03
N PHE A 183 -0.49 -5.71 18.11
CA PHE A 183 0.62 -6.14 17.24
C PHE A 183 1.53 -7.19 17.88
N SER A 184 1.15 -7.70 19.06
CA SER A 184 1.89 -8.78 19.70
C SER A 184 1.59 -10.11 18.97
N PRO A 185 2.59 -10.99 18.80
CA PRO A 185 2.35 -12.33 18.31
C PRO A 185 1.34 -13.04 19.22
N LYS A 186 0.23 -13.51 18.64
CA LYS A 186 -0.77 -14.30 19.39
C LYS A 186 -0.38 -15.78 19.49
N THR A 187 0.46 -16.24 18.57
CA THR A 187 0.98 -17.61 18.49
C THR A 187 2.43 -17.56 18.03
N GLU A 188 3.23 -18.56 18.43
CA GLU A 188 4.55 -18.75 17.83
C GLU A 188 4.39 -19.26 16.40
N PRO A 189 5.11 -18.70 15.42
CA PRO A 189 5.07 -19.19 14.05
C PRO A 189 5.85 -20.50 13.92
N GLU A 190 5.19 -21.57 13.48
CA GLU A 190 5.84 -22.83 13.05
C GLU A 190 6.39 -22.68 11.62
N GLY A 191 7.43 -21.87 11.45
CA GLY A 191 7.97 -21.54 10.12
C GLY A 191 6.96 -20.77 9.27
N PHE A 192 6.72 -21.21 8.03
CA PHE A 192 5.68 -20.65 7.14
C PHE A 192 4.34 -21.38 7.22
N LEU A 193 4.20 -22.33 8.16
CA LEU A 193 2.96 -23.07 8.32
C LEU A 193 1.92 -22.15 8.95
N LEU A 194 0.80 -22.00 8.27
CA LEU A 194 -0.43 -21.45 8.83
C LEU A 194 -1.19 -22.64 9.43
N PRO A 195 -1.16 -22.86 10.76
CA PRO A 195 -1.96 -23.90 11.37
C PRO A 195 -3.43 -23.60 11.11
N THR A 196 -4.10 -24.50 10.38
CA THR A 196 -5.53 -24.46 10.05
C THR A 196 -6.39 -25.00 11.18
#